data_AF-A0A2H9RBK5-F1
#
_entry.id   AF-A0A2H9RBK5-F1
#
_cell.length_a   1.000
_cell.length_b   1.000
_cell.length_c   1.000
_cell.angle_alpha   90.00
_cell.angle_beta   90.00
_cell.angle_gamma   90.00
#
_symmetry.space_group_name_H-M   'P 1'
#
loop_
_entity.id
_entity.type
_entity.pdbx_description
1 polymer ?
#
loop_
_entity_poly.entity_id
_entity_poly.type
_entity_poly.pdbx_seq_one_letter_code
_entity_poly.pdbx_strand_id
1 'polypeptide(L)'
;MISFEYRVLSEYKIKTSKIDTLSNSIMTHRDPHSQEAKDASNFLDVLITETDNFYAKYSEILSNNGKRPHPRSHLSESKQWNENVEKFYEKNPYRRRKN
;
A
#
# COMPACT_ATOMS: atom_id res chain seq x y z
N MET A 1 7.59 -24.90 0.92
CA MET A 1 6.42 -24.22 0.31
C MET A 1 6.22 -22.90 1.03
N ILE A 2 6.09 -21.78 0.31
CA ILE A 2 5.82 -20.46 0.93
C ILE A 2 4.39 -20.45 1.51
N SER A 3 4.19 -19.89 2.71
CA SER A 3 2.88 -19.78 3.34
C SER A 3 1.98 -18.78 2.61
N PHE A 4 0.67 -18.97 2.72
CA PHE A 4 -0.32 -18.05 2.12
C PHE A 4 -0.16 -16.62 2.66
N GLU A 5 0.00 -16.46 3.97
CA GLU A 5 0.28 -15.18 4.62
C GLU A 5 1.51 -14.48 4.04
N TYR A 6 2.61 -15.20 3.83
CA TYR A 6 3.80 -14.62 3.23
C TYR A 6 3.56 -14.15 1.79
N ARG A 7 2.73 -14.87 1.01
CA ARG A 7 2.33 -14.44 -0.35
C ARG A 7 1.56 -13.13 -0.29
N VAL A 8 0.58 -13.03 0.60
CA VAL A 8 -0.22 -11.82 0.79
C VAL A 8 0.66 -10.63 1.15
N LEU A 9 1.59 -10.81 2.10
CA LEU A 9 2.50 -9.74 2.53
C LEU A 9 3.46 -9.29 1.42
N SER A 10 3.99 -10.24 0.66
CA SER A 10 4.89 -9.98 -0.46
C SER A 10 4.17 -9.27 -1.61
N GLU A 11 2.98 -9.74 -1.97
CA GLU A 11 2.18 -9.15 -3.03
C GLU A 11 1.75 -7.73 -2.68
N TYR A 12 1.31 -7.49 -1.43
CA TYR A 12 0.97 -6.15 -0.97
C TYR A 12 2.16 -5.19 -1.08
N LYS A 13 3.36 -5.65 -0.67
CA LYS A 13 4.60 -4.86 -0.80
C LYS A 13 4.90 -4.49 -2.27
N ILE A 14 4.73 -5.43 -3.19
CA ILE A 14 4.94 -5.19 -4.63
C ILE A 14 3.93 -4.17 -5.15
N LYS A 15 2.64 -4.31 -4.79
CA LYS A 15 1.58 -3.39 -5.20
C LYS A 15 1.85 -1.96 -4.72
N THR A 16 2.20 -1.76 -3.45
CA THR A 16 2.57 -0.44 -2.93
C THR A 16 3.80 0.14 -3.62
N SER A 17 4.83 -0.69 -3.87
CA SER A 17 6.03 -0.22 -4.59
C SER A 17 5.73 0.22 -6.02
N LYS A 18 4.79 -0.42 -6.72
CA LYS A 18 4.36 0.02 -8.06
C LYS A 18 3.70 1.41 -8.03
N ILE A 19 2.86 1.68 -7.03
CA ILE A 19 2.24 3.01 -6.83
C ILE A 19 3.33 4.06 -6.59
N ASP A 20 4.28 3.79 -5.69
CA ASP A 20 5.38 4.70 -5.40
C ASP A 20 6.25 4.98 -6.63
N THR A 21 6.63 3.93 -7.37
CA THR A 21 7.45 4.05 -8.57
C THR A 21 6.74 4.85 -9.65
N LEU A 22 5.48 4.54 -9.97
CA LEU A 22 4.74 5.24 -11.01
C LEU A 22 4.49 6.70 -10.63
N SER A 23 4.11 6.95 -9.38
CA SER A 23 3.91 8.31 -8.92
C SER A 23 5.19 9.15 -8.99
N ASN A 24 6.33 8.59 -8.57
CA ASN A 24 7.60 9.31 -8.67
C ASN A 24 7.95 9.58 -10.14
N SER A 25 7.74 8.61 -11.03
CA SER A 25 7.96 8.76 -12.47
C SER A 25 7.13 9.88 -13.07
N ILE A 26 5.86 10.03 -12.65
CA ILE A 26 4.98 11.13 -13.08
C ILE A 26 5.50 12.47 -12.58
N MET A 27 5.89 12.54 -11.30
CA MET A 27 6.38 13.79 -10.69
C MET A 27 7.71 14.28 -11.30
N THR A 28 8.55 13.36 -11.76
CA THR A 28 9.83 13.69 -12.41
C THR A 28 9.75 13.65 -13.94
N HIS A 29 8.56 13.57 -14.52
CA HIS A 29 8.38 13.53 -15.97
C HIS A 29 8.84 14.85 -16.61
N ARG A 30 9.54 14.77 -17.75
CA ARG A 30 10.10 15.95 -18.45
C ARG A 30 9.01 16.93 -18.91
N ASP A 31 7.85 16.41 -19.29
CA ASP A 31 6.67 17.18 -19.68
C ASP A 31 5.45 16.72 -18.87
N PRO A 32 5.18 17.31 -17.69
CA PRO A 32 4.12 16.85 -16.80
C PRO A 32 2.70 17.09 -17.34
N HIS A 33 2.56 17.85 -18.43
CA HIS A 33 1.26 18.11 -19.07
C HIS A 33 1.04 17.30 -20.34
N SER A 34 2.00 16.45 -20.72
CA SER A 34 1.89 15.56 -21.88
C SER A 34 0.72 14.57 -21.72
N GLN A 35 0.26 14.04 -22.84
CA GLN A 35 -0.76 12.99 -22.82
C GLN A 35 -0.27 11.75 -22.06
N GLU A 36 1.01 11.39 -22.21
CA GLU A 36 1.64 10.28 -21.48
C GLU A 36 1.58 10.48 -19.96
N ALA A 37 1.90 11.67 -19.45
CA ALA A 37 1.84 11.95 -18.01
C ALA A 37 0.40 11.89 -17.46
N LYS A 38 -0.58 12.32 -18.26
CA LYS A 38 -2.00 12.20 -17.92
C LYS A 38 -2.47 10.75 -17.91
N ASP A 39 -2.10 9.97 -18.91
CA ASP A 39 -2.47 8.55 -19.00
C ASP A 39 -1.81 7.74 -17.87
N ALA A 40 -0.56 8.04 -17.54
CA ALA A 40 0.13 7.47 -16.38
C ALA A 40 -0.58 7.82 -15.06
N SER A 41 -1.06 9.06 -14.92
CA SER A 41 -1.84 9.47 -13.74
C SER A 41 -3.17 8.72 -13.64
N ASN A 42 -3.88 8.55 -14.75
CA ASN A 42 -5.11 7.74 -14.78
C ASN A 42 -4.82 6.28 -14.42
N PHE A 43 -3.71 5.72 -14.90
CA PHE A 43 -3.30 4.36 -14.55
C PHE A 43 -2.89 4.22 -13.08
N LEU A 44 -2.32 5.27 -12.49
CA LEU A 44 -2.00 5.31 -11.06
C LEU A 44 -3.27 5.12 -10.20
N ASP A 45 -4.38 5.75 -10.57
CA ASP A 45 -5.66 5.60 -9.86
C ASP A 45 -6.19 4.16 -9.94
N VAL A 46 -5.99 3.48 -11.08
CA VAL A 46 -6.32 2.05 -11.23
C VAL A 46 -5.47 1.19 -10.29
N LEU A 47 -4.16 1.45 -10.19
CA LEU A 47 -3.27 0.73 -9.29
C LEU A 47 -3.62 0.95 -7.81
N ILE A 48 -4.00 2.18 -7.44
CA ILE A 48 -4.48 2.51 -6.09
C ILE A 48 -5.74 1.70 -5.79
N THR A 49 -6.73 1.74 -6.69
CA THR A 49 -8.00 1.01 -6.52
C THR A 49 -7.79 -0.50 -6.41
N GLU A 50 -6.90 -1.08 -7.23
CA GLU A 50 -6.56 -2.50 -7.15
C GLU A 50 -5.89 -2.85 -5.81
N THR A 51 -4.99 -1.97 -5.33
CA THR A 51 -4.29 -2.14 -4.06
C THR A 51 -5.23 -2.02 -2.88
N ASP A 52 -6.21 -1.12 -2.95
CA ASP A 52 -7.26 -0.94 -1.94
C ASP A 52 -8.15 -2.17 -1.86
N ASN A 53 -8.60 -2.70 -3.00
CA ASN A 53 -9.38 -3.94 -3.04
C ASN A 53 -8.58 -5.12 -2.48
N PHE A 54 -7.29 -5.20 -2.80
CA PHE A 54 -6.40 -6.22 -2.25
C PHE A 54 -6.25 -6.07 -0.72
N TYR A 55 -6.05 -4.85 -0.24
CA TYR A 55 -5.92 -4.58 1.19
C TYR A 55 -7.20 -4.94 1.92
N ALA A 56 -8.36 -4.50 1.45
CA ALA A 56 -9.66 -4.80 2.04
C ALA A 56 -9.92 -6.31 2.10
N LYS A 57 -9.60 -7.04 1.03
CA LYS A 57 -9.77 -8.50 0.98
C LYS A 57 -8.91 -9.25 2.02
N TYR A 58 -7.71 -8.75 2.31
CA TYR A 58 -6.76 -9.41 3.19
C TYR A 58 -6.41 -8.58 4.43
N SER A 59 -7.31 -7.69 4.84
CA SER A 59 -7.03 -6.66 5.85
C SER A 59 -6.65 -7.25 7.20
N GLU A 60 -7.21 -8.41 7.54
CA GLU A 60 -6.87 -9.14 8.77
C GLU A 60 -5.39 -9.56 8.78
N ILE A 61 -4.93 -10.23 7.72
CA ILE A 61 -3.53 -10.66 7.59
C ILE A 61 -2.59 -9.45 7.58
N LEU A 62 -2.95 -8.41 6.81
CA LEU A 62 -2.11 -7.22 6.64
C LEU A 62 -1.99 -6.40 7.92
N SER A 63 -3.11 -6.06 8.55
CA SER A 63 -3.12 -5.23 9.76
C SER A 63 -2.50 -5.95 10.97
N ASN A 64 -2.72 -7.27 11.12
CA ASN A 64 -2.06 -8.08 12.15
C ASN A 64 -0.54 -8.16 11.98
N ASN A 65 -0.03 -7.84 10.78
CA ASN A 65 1.40 -7.76 10.46
C ASN A 65 1.93 -6.32 10.37
N GLY A 66 1.20 -5.36 10.95
CA GLY A 66 1.63 -3.96 11.01
C GLY A 66 1.57 -3.23 9.66
N LYS A 67 0.84 -3.77 8.67
CA LYS A 67 0.61 -3.07 7.40
C LYS A 67 -0.62 -2.18 7.52
N ARG A 68 -0.51 -0.97 6.97
CA ARG A 68 -1.62 -0.01 6.82
C ARG A 68 -1.93 0.14 5.33
N PRO A 69 -3.13 0.65 4.97
CA PRO A 69 -3.42 1.09 3.61
C PRO A 69 -2.33 2.03 3.10
N HIS A 70 -2.14 2.06 1.78
CA HIS A 70 -1.19 2.99 1.16
C HIS A 70 -1.59 4.44 1.48
N PRO A 71 -0.67 5.41 1.64
CA PRO A 71 -1.03 6.80 1.93
C PRO A 71 -1.94 7.48 0.88
N ARG A 72 -1.92 6.98 -0.37
CA ARG A 72 -2.80 7.41 -1.46
C ARG A 72 -4.10 6.60 -1.56
N SER A 73 -4.35 5.69 -0.64
CA SER A 73 -5.55 4.87 -0.59
C SER A 73 -6.80 5.72 -0.42
N HIS A 74 -7.91 5.26 -0.99
CA HIS A 74 -9.25 5.83 -0.77
C HIS A 74 -10.00 5.14 0.37
N LEU A 75 -9.42 4.11 0.99
CA LEU A 75 -10.04 3.41 2.11
C LEU A 75 -10.15 4.31 3.33
N SER A 76 -11.32 4.34 3.94
CA SER A 76 -11.51 4.94 5.26
C SER A 76 -10.70 4.18 6.31
N GLU A 77 -10.06 4.89 7.22
CA GLU A 77 -9.39 4.25 8.35
C GLU A 77 -10.38 3.46 9.22
N SER A 78 -10.14 2.17 9.37
CA SER A 78 -10.88 1.33 10.32
C SER A 78 -10.18 1.34 11.67
N LYS A 79 -10.95 1.59 12.74
CA LYS A 79 -10.48 1.48 14.13
C LYS A 79 -9.84 0.11 14.40
N GLN A 80 -10.44 -0.96 13.88
CA GLN A 80 -9.94 -2.32 14.06
C GLN A 80 -8.58 -2.54 13.40
N TRP A 81 -8.38 -2.03 12.18
CA TRP A 81 -7.09 -2.15 11.50
C TRP A 81 -5.99 -1.40 12.26
N ASN A 82 -6.31 -0.20 12.75
CA ASN A 82 -5.39 0.59 13.55
C ASN A 82 -5.01 -0.12 14.86
N GLU A 83 -5.99 -0.71 15.56
CA GLU A 83 -5.74 -1.51 16.77
C GLU A 83 -4.85 -2.73 16.50
N ASN A 84 -5.09 -3.46 15.40
CA ASN A 84 -4.25 -4.61 15.02
C ASN A 84 -2.81 -4.19 14.75
N VAL A 85 -2.62 -3.06 14.07
CA VAL A 85 -1.29 -2.53 13.76
C VAL A 85 -0.56 -2.09 15.04
N GLU A 86 -1.25 -1.42 15.96
CA GLU A 86 -0.63 -1.05 17.24
C GLU A 86 -0.24 -2.29 18.06
N LYS A 87 -1.13 -3.30 18.16
CA LYS A 87 -0.81 -4.59 18.82
C LYS A 87 0.40 -5.28 18.20
N PHE A 88 0.55 -5.21 16.88
CA PHE A 88 1.73 -5.75 16.20
C PHE A 88 3.01 -5.04 16.65
N TYR A 89 3.00 -3.71 16.74
CA TYR A 89 4.17 -2.93 17.14
C TYR A 89 4.45 -2.97 18.63
N GLU A 90 3.44 -3.13 19.49
CA GLU A 90 3.63 -3.42 20.91
C GLU A 90 4.42 -4.71 21.12
N LYS A 91 4.10 -5.76 20.33
CA LYS A 91 4.83 -7.03 20.34
C LYS A 91 6.19 -6.96 19.64
N ASN A 92 6.36 -6.02 18.71
CA ASN A 92 7.56 -5.89 17.87
C ASN A 92 8.09 -4.45 17.90
N PRO A 93 8.54 -3.93 19.06
CA PRO A 93 8.87 -2.53 19.23
C PRO A 93 10.00 -2.05 18.30
N TYR A 94 10.97 -2.92 17.99
CA TYR A 94 12.07 -2.61 17.07
C TYR A 94 11.65 -2.46 15.60
N ARG A 95 10.47 -2.98 15.22
CA ARG A 95 9.94 -2.86 13.85
C ARG A 95 9.15 -1.58 13.64
N ARG A 96 8.81 -0.86 14.72
CA ARG A 96 8.20 0.46 14.64
C ARG A 96 9.27 1.41 14.08
N ARG A 97 9.14 1.80 12.81
CA ARG A 97 10.02 2.84 12.24
C ARG A 97 9.81 4.09 13.10
N LYS A 98 10.86 4.53 13.81
CA LYS A 98 10.93 5.90 14.30
C LYS A 98 11.19 6.75 13.08
N ASN A 99 10.22 7.61 12.73
CA ASN A 99 10.48 8.69 11.79
C ASN A 99 11.62 9.57 12.29
#